data_AF-A0A8C6RZ65-F1
#
_entry.id   AF-A0A8C6RZ65-F1
#
_cell.length_a   1.000
_cell.length_b   1.000
_cell.length_c   1.000
_cell.angle_alpha   90.00
_cell.angle_beta   90.00
_cell.angle_gamma   90.00
#
_symmetry.space_group_name_H-M   'P 1'
#
loop_
_entity.id
_entity.type
_entity.pdbx_description
1 polymer ?
#
loop_
_entity_poly.entity_id
_entity_poly.type
_entity_poly.pdbx_seq_one_letter_code
_entity_poly.pdbx_strand_id
1 'polypeptide(L)'
;MAPVKKLVVKGGKKKKQDLPEGQIFTLDCTHPVEDGIMDAANFEQFLQERIKVNGKAGNLGGGVVTIERSKSEITVTSEVVPFSERYLKYLTKKYLKNDLCDWLQVVINQDEEEEEDED
;
A
#
# COMPACT_ATOMS: atom_id res chain seq x y z
N MET A 1 -48.12 -24.67 -31.53
CA MET A 1 -46.75 -25.13 -31.26
C MET A 1 -45.78 -23.99 -31.60
N ALA A 2 -44.79 -23.77 -30.75
CA ALA A 2 -44.23 -22.46 -30.39
C ALA A 2 -43.32 -21.77 -31.44
N PRO A 3 -43.19 -20.43 -31.40
CA PRO A 3 -42.18 -19.69 -32.15
C PRO A 3 -40.80 -19.73 -31.46
N VAL A 4 -39.77 -20.06 -32.22
CA VAL A 4 -38.38 -20.18 -31.77
C VAL A 4 -37.78 -18.78 -31.53
N LYS A 5 -37.51 -18.45 -30.28
CA LYS A 5 -36.92 -17.16 -29.89
C LYS A 5 -35.41 -17.17 -30.20
N LYS A 6 -34.97 -16.33 -31.14
CA LYS A 6 -33.56 -15.96 -31.32
C LYS A 6 -33.09 -15.14 -30.13
N LEU A 7 -32.13 -15.63 -29.37
CA LEU A 7 -31.40 -14.85 -28.37
C LEU A 7 -30.30 -14.07 -29.09
N VAL A 8 -30.47 -12.75 -29.17
CA VAL A 8 -29.41 -11.82 -29.57
C VAL A 8 -28.55 -11.59 -28.33
N VAL A 9 -27.31 -12.09 -28.34
CA VAL A 9 -26.29 -11.70 -27.35
C VAL A 9 -25.72 -10.38 -27.84
N LYS A 10 -26.17 -9.28 -27.23
CA LYS A 10 -25.46 -8.00 -27.30
C LYS A 10 -24.21 -8.16 -26.44
N GLY A 11 -23.05 -8.24 -27.09
CA GLY A 11 -21.74 -8.19 -26.44
C GLY A 11 -21.59 -6.86 -25.72
N GLY A 12 -21.93 -6.84 -24.44
CA GLY A 12 -21.58 -5.76 -23.54
C GLY A 12 -20.06 -5.67 -23.47
N LYS A 13 -19.53 -4.51 -23.82
CA LYS A 13 -18.18 -4.07 -23.44
C LYS A 13 -17.97 -4.47 -21.99
N LYS A 14 -16.98 -5.33 -21.74
CA LYS A 14 -16.47 -5.57 -20.39
C LYS A 14 -16.10 -4.21 -19.82
N LYS A 15 -16.95 -3.71 -18.92
CA LYS A 15 -16.57 -2.70 -17.93
C LYS A 15 -15.31 -3.28 -17.29
N LYS A 16 -14.17 -2.59 -17.42
CA LYS A 16 -13.02 -2.83 -16.55
C LYS A 16 -13.63 -2.82 -15.16
N GLN A 17 -13.69 -3.99 -14.54
CA GLN A 17 -14.17 -4.11 -13.18
C GLN A 17 -13.11 -3.39 -12.38
N ASP A 18 -13.52 -2.27 -11.81
CA ASP A 18 -12.81 -1.51 -10.80
C ASP A 18 -12.26 -2.54 -9.80
N LEU A 19 -10.92 -2.65 -9.77
CA LEU A 19 -10.23 -3.51 -8.80
C LEU A 19 -10.68 -3.02 -7.42
N PRO A 20 -10.97 -3.92 -6.46
CA PRO A 20 -11.28 -3.50 -5.09
C PRO A 20 -10.19 -2.53 -4.65
N GLU A 21 -10.59 -1.34 -4.21
CA GLU A 21 -9.67 -0.31 -3.75
C GLU A 21 -8.71 -0.90 -2.72
N GLY A 22 -7.49 -1.16 -3.17
CA GLY A 22 -6.42 -1.55 -2.29
C GLY A 22 -6.15 -0.41 -1.33
N GLN A 23 -5.91 -0.71 -0.07
CA GLN A 23 -5.52 0.30 0.90
C GLN A 23 -4.13 0.84 0.53
N ILE A 24 -4.03 2.13 0.26
CA ILE A 24 -2.78 2.81 -0.06
C ILE A 24 -2.30 3.55 1.19
N PHE A 25 -1.04 3.33 1.56
CA PHE A 25 -0.40 4.02 2.66
C PHE A 25 0.84 4.72 2.15
N THR A 26 0.90 6.04 2.36
CA THR A 26 2.04 6.86 1.99
C THR A 26 2.88 7.17 3.23
N LEU A 27 4.19 7.04 3.07
CA LEU A 27 5.19 7.38 4.08
C LEU A 27 6.07 8.49 3.52
N ASP A 28 5.84 9.71 4.03
CA ASP A 28 6.71 10.84 3.76
C ASP A 28 8.00 10.72 4.60
N CYS A 29 9.13 10.57 3.92
CA CYS A 29 10.47 10.54 4.51
C CYS A 29 11.35 11.68 3.96
N THR A 30 10.79 12.76 3.42
CA THR A 30 11.51 13.92 2.87
C THR A 30 12.58 14.46 3.81
N HIS A 31 12.19 14.90 4.99
CA HIS A 31 13.06 15.52 5.98
C HIS A 31 14.23 14.61 6.40
N PRO A 32 14.02 13.35 6.86
CA PRO A 32 15.13 12.50 7.27
C PRO A 32 16.05 12.04 6.12
N VAL A 33 15.54 12.00 4.88
CA VAL A 33 16.33 11.69 3.69
C VAL A 33 17.20 12.88 3.28
N GLU A 34 16.66 14.10 3.33
CA GLU A 34 17.41 15.33 3.02
C GLU A 34 18.51 15.61 4.04
N ASP A 35 18.24 15.37 5.32
CA ASP A 35 19.24 15.51 6.39
C ASP A 35 20.32 14.40 6.36
N GLY A 36 20.18 13.40 5.48
CA GLY A 36 21.16 12.34 5.26
C GLY A 36 21.20 11.27 6.36
N ILE A 37 20.19 11.24 7.21
CA ILE A 37 20.06 10.26 8.31
C ILE A 37 19.46 8.95 7.84
N MET A 38 18.53 9.01 6.90
CA MET A 38 17.78 7.87 6.42
C MET A 38 18.00 7.68 4.93
N ASP A 39 18.30 6.45 4.54
CA ASP A 39 18.29 6.05 3.13
C ASP A 39 16.95 5.38 2.79
N ALA A 40 16.21 5.97 1.84
CA ALA A 40 14.94 5.45 1.36
C ALA A 40 15.08 4.08 0.68
N ALA A 41 16.22 3.79 0.02
CA ALA A 41 16.45 2.51 -0.63
C ALA A 41 16.67 1.37 0.40
N ASN A 42 17.46 1.63 1.43
CA ASN A 42 17.64 0.68 2.54
C ASN A 42 16.32 0.45 3.29
N PHE A 43 15.54 1.51 3.50
CA PHE A 43 14.25 1.38 4.16
C PHE A 43 13.21 0.60 3.33
N GLU A 44 13.18 0.79 2.01
CA GLU A 44 12.38 -0.02 1.08
C GLU A 44 12.71 -1.51 1.23
N GLN A 45 14.00 -1.87 1.20
CA GLN A 45 14.44 -3.26 1.39
C GLN A 45 14.04 -3.81 2.77
N PHE A 46 14.20 -3.00 3.84
CA PHE A 46 13.77 -3.39 5.18
C PHE A 46 12.27 -3.72 5.22
N LEU A 47 11.43 -2.91 4.58
CA LEU A 47 9.99 -3.17 4.50
C LEU A 47 9.71 -4.46 3.72
N GLN A 48 10.40 -4.69 2.60
CA GLN A 48 10.26 -5.92 1.82
C GLN A 48 10.54 -7.17 2.64
N GLU A 49 11.59 -7.14 3.48
CA GLU A 49 12.00 -8.27 4.31
C GLU A 49 11.15 -8.45 5.57
N ARG A 50 10.62 -7.35 6.14
CA ARG A 50 9.97 -7.35 7.46
C ARG A 50 8.45 -7.38 7.42
N ILE A 51 7.83 -6.95 6.32
CA ILE A 51 6.38 -7.02 6.16
C ILE A 51 5.97 -8.49 6.13
N LYS A 52 4.99 -8.81 6.97
CA LYS A 52 4.40 -10.14 7.08
C LYS A 52 3.03 -10.14 6.43
N VAL A 53 2.84 -11.09 5.52
CA VAL A 53 1.53 -11.41 4.94
C VAL A 53 1.15 -12.79 5.47
N ASN A 54 -0.02 -12.87 6.13
CA ASN A 54 -0.53 -14.11 6.73
C ASN A 54 0.50 -14.82 7.65
N GLY A 55 1.23 -14.05 8.46
CA GLY A 55 2.22 -14.55 9.42
C GLY A 55 3.60 -14.90 8.85
N LYS A 56 3.80 -14.83 7.52
CA LYS A 56 5.08 -15.10 6.86
C LYS A 56 5.72 -13.83 6.33
N ALA A 57 7.00 -13.65 6.61
CA ALA A 57 7.81 -12.53 6.11
C ALA A 57 8.41 -12.85 4.74
N GLY A 58 8.67 -11.83 3.92
CA GLY A 58 9.36 -11.97 2.62
C GLY A 58 8.52 -12.62 1.51
N ASN A 59 7.23 -12.88 1.75
CA ASN A 59 6.31 -13.44 0.75
C ASN A 59 5.41 -12.34 0.16
N LEU A 60 6.04 -11.31 -0.41
CA LEU A 60 5.34 -10.24 -1.15
C LEU A 60 5.10 -10.61 -2.62
N GLY A 61 5.66 -11.75 -3.06
CA GLY A 61 5.41 -12.30 -4.40
C GLY A 61 3.94 -12.66 -4.59
N GLY A 62 3.34 -12.16 -5.67
CA GLY A 62 1.93 -12.39 -6.02
C GLY A 62 1.03 -11.15 -6.01
N GLY A 63 1.60 -9.94 -5.87
CA GLY A 63 0.85 -8.68 -5.98
C GLY A 63 -0.02 -8.36 -4.77
N VAL A 64 0.09 -9.12 -3.68
CA VAL A 64 -0.75 -8.95 -2.49
C VAL A 64 -0.45 -7.65 -1.76
N VAL A 65 0.84 -7.29 -1.69
CA VAL A 65 1.32 -6.01 -1.17
C VAL A 65 2.42 -5.53 -2.11
N THR A 66 2.26 -4.33 -2.65
CA THR A 66 3.27 -3.66 -3.46
C THR A 66 3.89 -2.52 -2.67
N ILE A 67 5.19 -2.32 -2.87
CA ILE A 67 5.96 -1.26 -2.24
C ILE A 67 6.63 -0.50 -3.38
N GLU A 68 6.37 0.80 -3.45
CA GLU A 68 6.92 1.69 -4.45
C GLU A 68 7.70 2.81 -3.76
N ARG A 69 8.82 3.22 -4.37
CA ARG A 69 9.67 4.28 -3.85
C ARG A 69 9.70 5.46 -4.82
N SER A 70 9.26 6.61 -4.33
CA SER A 70 9.27 7.90 -5.02
C SER A 70 10.29 8.82 -4.38
N LYS A 71 11.58 8.53 -4.59
CA LYS A 71 12.77 9.24 -4.06
C LYS A 71 12.81 9.40 -2.54
N SER A 72 11.93 10.24 -1.99
CA SER A 72 11.79 10.55 -0.56
C SER A 72 10.47 10.06 0.05
N GLU A 73 9.56 9.54 -0.77
CA GLU A 73 8.29 8.96 -0.35
C GLU A 73 8.28 7.45 -0.62
N ILE A 74 7.60 6.70 0.23
CA ILE A 74 7.35 5.27 0.03
C ILE A 74 5.85 5.02 0.08
N THR A 75 5.33 4.37 -0.95
CA THR A 75 3.94 3.98 -1.07
C THR A 75 3.83 2.49 -0.85
N VAL A 76 2.94 2.07 0.06
CA VAL A 76 2.59 0.67 0.31
C VAL A 76 1.14 0.47 -0.08
N THR A 77 0.89 -0.33 -1.10
CA THR A 77 -0.47 -0.66 -1.54
C THR A 77 -0.78 -2.10 -1.18
N SER A 78 -1.94 -2.32 -0.57
CA SER A 78 -2.44 -3.64 -0.18
C SER A 78 -3.78 -3.90 -0.86
N GLU A 79 -3.81 -4.80 -1.86
CA GLU A 79 -5.01 -5.01 -2.68
C GLU A 79 -6.05 -5.93 -2.02
N VAL A 80 -5.60 -6.99 -1.35
CA VAL A 80 -6.51 -8.08 -0.91
C VAL A 80 -6.44 -8.36 0.59
N VAL A 81 -5.33 -7.99 1.25
CA VAL A 81 -5.09 -8.35 2.66
C VAL A 81 -5.33 -7.13 3.55
N PRO A 82 -6.00 -7.30 4.71
CA PRO A 82 -6.15 -6.22 5.67
C PRO A 82 -4.77 -5.77 6.15
N PHE A 83 -4.41 -4.54 5.82
CA PHE A 83 -3.17 -3.90 6.23
C PHE A 83 -3.50 -2.69 7.09
N SER A 84 -2.59 -2.28 7.98
CA SER A 84 -2.86 -1.18 8.90
C SER A 84 -1.68 -0.25 9.03
N GLU A 85 -1.97 1.04 9.11
CA GLU A 85 -1.00 2.09 9.42
C GLU A 85 -0.27 1.85 10.73
N ARG A 86 -0.96 1.23 11.70
CA ARG A 86 -0.36 0.87 12.99
C ARG A 86 0.78 -0.12 12.82
N TYR A 87 0.63 -1.08 11.91
CA TYR A 87 1.69 -2.03 11.60
C TYR A 87 2.87 -1.35 10.89
N LEU A 88 2.56 -0.47 9.93
CA LEU A 88 3.57 0.32 9.23
C LEU A 88 4.37 1.23 10.19
N LYS A 89 3.68 1.91 11.12
CA LYS A 89 4.28 2.71 12.21
C LYS A 89 5.15 1.89 13.14
N TYR A 90 4.79 0.63 13.41
CA TYR A 90 5.64 -0.26 14.18
C TYR A 90 6.93 -0.58 13.43
N LEU A 91 6.84 -0.89 12.14
CA LEU A 91 8.00 -1.22 11.31
C LEU A 91 8.95 -0.03 11.14
N THR A 92 8.43 1.17 10.87
CA THR A 92 9.24 2.40 10.78
C THR A 92 9.98 2.68 12.09
N LYS A 93 9.27 2.60 13.24
CA LYS A 93 9.91 2.74 14.57
C LYS A 93 10.96 1.66 14.84
N LYS A 94 10.76 0.45 14.33
CA LYS A 94 11.73 -0.64 14.47
C LYS A 94 12.99 -0.40 13.63
N TYR A 95 12.84 0.19 12.45
CA TYR A 95 13.95 0.59 11.60
C TYR A 95 14.78 1.72 12.23
N LEU A 96 14.11 2.73 12.80
CA LEU A 96 14.74 3.91 13.42
C LEU A 96 15.42 3.64 14.79
N LYS A 97 15.45 2.39 15.28
CA LYS A 97 15.90 2.03 16.63
C LYS A 97 17.43 2.09 16.83
N ASN A 98 18.23 2.18 15.77
CA ASN A 98 19.70 2.27 15.85
C ASN A 98 20.16 3.70 16.19
N ASP A 99 20.60 3.93 17.44
CA ASP A 99 21.39 5.06 18.02
C ASP A 99 21.03 6.52 17.66
N LEU A 100 20.02 6.76 16.81
CA LEU A 100 19.56 8.05 16.28
C LEU A 100 18.13 8.37 16.77
N CYS A 101 17.66 7.72 17.83
CA CYS A 101 16.22 7.54 18.10
C CYS A 101 15.52 8.70 18.86
N ASP A 102 16.23 9.77 19.24
CA ASP A 102 15.65 10.83 20.09
C ASP A 102 15.02 12.01 19.32
N TRP A 103 15.34 12.20 18.04
CA TRP A 103 14.99 13.42 17.30
C TRP A 103 13.96 13.20 16.18
N LEU A 104 13.65 11.96 15.82
CA LEU A 104 12.64 11.59 14.83
C LEU A 104 11.41 10.93 15.47
N GLN A 105 10.23 11.46 15.19
CA GLN A 105 8.95 10.89 15.61
C GLN A 105 8.10 10.51 14.40
N VAL A 106 7.63 9.26 14.38
CA VAL A 106 6.63 8.80 13.40
C VAL A 106 5.23 9.27 13.83
N VAL A 107 4.66 10.19 13.05
CA VAL A 107 3.30 10.73 13.20
C VAL A 107 2.41 10.11 12.12
N ILE A 108 1.13 9.91 12.45
CA ILE A 108 0.10 9.51 11.48
C ILE A 108 -0.73 10.76 11.26
N ASN A 109 -0.81 11.24 10.03
CA ASN A 109 -1.72 12.32 9.65
C ASN A 109 -3.04 11.66 9.27
N GLN A 110 -4.15 12.11 9.86
CA GLN A 110 -5.48 11.57 9.58
C GLN A 110 -6.11 12.38 8.45
N ASP A 111 -5.71 12.14 7.20
CA ASP A 111 -6.26 12.90 6.07
C ASP A 111 -6.83 11.95 4.99
N GLU A 112 -8.18 11.92 5.01
CA GLU A 112 -9.17 11.73 3.92
C GLU A 112 -9.38 10.35 3.28
N GLU A 113 -10.41 9.65 3.79
CA GLU A 113 -11.32 8.79 3.02
C GLU A 113 -12.09 9.68 2.01
N GLU A 114 -11.73 9.63 0.73
CA GLU A 114 -12.57 10.22 -0.33
C GLU A 114 -13.69 9.22 -0.67
N GLU A 115 -14.87 9.38 -0.05
CA GLU A 115 -16.13 8.79 -0.55
C GLU A 115 -16.52 9.50 -1.85
N GLU A 116 -16.27 8.88 -3.02
CA GLU A 116 -16.96 9.22 -4.27
C GLU A 116 -18.23 8.35 -4.43
N ASP A 117 -19.29 8.68 -3.68
CA ASP A 117 -20.66 8.30 -4.01
C ASP A 117 -21.37 9.51 -4.66
N GLU A 118 -21.25 9.68 -5.98
CA GLU A 118 -22.13 10.59 -6.75
C GLU A 118 -23.31 9.82 -7.38
N ASP A 119 -24.53 10.28 -7.04
CA ASP A 119 -25.86 9.84 -7.52
C ASP A 119 -26.12 10.04 -9.04
#